data_AF-A0A6I1HPW6-F1
#
_entry.id   AF-A0A6I1HPW6-F1
#
_cell.length_a   1.000
_cell.length_b   1.000
_cell.length_c   1.000
_cell.angle_alpha   90.00
_cell.angle_beta   90.00
_cell.angle_gamma   90.00
#
_symmetry.space_group_name_H-M   'P 1'
#
loop_
_entity.id
_entity.type
_entity.pdbx_description
1 polymer ?
#
loop_
_entity_poly.entity_id
_entity_poly.type
_entity_poly.pdbx_seq_one_letter_code
_entity_poly.pdbx_strand_id
1 'polypeptide(L)' 'VTLHNTEGTVQAGQLDLHVGNLDNAKGTILQTGTGDTRIVTGSLDNTAGRIAVNSNDLNIDAATLANRDG' A
#
# COMPACT_ATOMS: atom_id res chain seq x y z
N VAL A 1 -2.98 13.20 6.54
CA VAL A 1 -2.25 12.30 7.46
C VAL A 1 -1.34 11.40 6.64
N THR A 2 -0.16 11.05 7.15
CA THR A 2 0.78 10.14 6.46
C THR A 2 0.82 8.81 7.20
N LEU A 3 0.78 7.70 6.47
CA LEU A 3 1.11 6.38 7.00
C LEU A 3 2.57 6.08 6.64
N HIS A 4 3.41 5.89 7.66
CA HIS A 4 4.81 5.48 7.51
C HIS A 4 4.92 3.99 7.84
N ASN A 5 5.37 3.20 6.87
CA ASN A 5 5.69 1.78 7.00
C ASN A 5 7.11 1.48 6.50
N THR A 6 8.00 2.47 6.54
CA THR A 6 9.38 2.34 6.08
C THR A 6 10.11 1.26 6.88
N GLU A 7 10.69 0.26 6.20
CA GLU A 7 11.34 -0.92 6.81
C GLU A 7 10.43 -1.74 7.77
N GLY A 8 9.12 -1.45 7.78
CA GLY A 8 8.13 -2.06 8.65
C GLY A 8 7.24 -3.09 7.94
N THR A 9 6.34 -3.70 8.71
CA THR A 9 5.32 -4.61 8.18
C THR A 9 3.93 -4.20 8.66
N VAL A 10 3.02 -4.00 7.71
CA VAL A 10 1.57 -3.87 7.95
C VAL A 10 0.89 -5.09 7.33
N GLN A 11 0.10 -5.79 8.13
CA GLN A 11 -0.70 -6.93 7.67
C GLN A 11 -2.15 -6.76 8.08
N ALA A 12 -3.08 -6.97 7.15
CA ALA A 12 -4.51 -6.91 7.41
C ALA A 12 -5.25 -8.01 6.67
N GLY A 13 -6.42 -8.41 7.20
CA GLY A 13 -7.33 -9.29 6.46
C GLY A 13 -7.90 -8.61 5.21
N GLN A 14 -8.12 -7.30 5.27
CA GLN A 14 -8.61 -6.49 4.17
C GLN A 14 -7.96 -5.11 4.23
N LEU A 15 -7.56 -4.57 3.08
CA LEU A 15 -6.97 -3.24 2.93
C LEU A 15 -7.97 -2.30 2.24
N ASP A 16 -8.50 -1.38 3.04
CA ASP A 16 -9.21 -0.19 2.59
C ASP A 16 -8.53 1.04 3.20
N LEU A 17 -7.53 1.58 2.49
CA LEU A 17 -6.62 2.61 2.98
C LEU A 17 -6.98 3.97 2.39
N HIS A 18 -7.30 4.93 3.25
CA HIS A 18 -7.55 6.33 2.89
C HIS A 18 -6.61 7.23 3.68
N VAL A 19 -5.51 7.66 3.06
CA VAL A 19 -4.47 8.48 3.70
C VAL A 19 -4.06 9.64 2.79
N GLY A 20 -3.38 10.64 3.33
CA GLY A 20 -2.83 11.72 2.52
C GLY A 20 -1.57 11.29 1.76
N ASN A 21 -0.69 10.56 2.45
CA ASN A 21 0.51 9.96 1.85
C ASN A 21 0.71 8.56 2.44
N LEU A 22 1.23 7.66 1.62
CA LEU A 22 1.63 6.31 1.99
C LEU A 22 3.10 6.12 1.67
N ASP A 23 3.94 6.04 2.70
CA ASP A 23 5.36 5.74 2.60
C ASP A 23 5.58 4.28 3.03
N ASN A 24 5.75 3.42 2.04
CA ASN A 24 6.07 2.01 2.19
C ASN A 24 7.50 1.69 1.70
N ALA A 25 8.42 2.67 1.70
CA ALA A 25 9.76 2.45 1.18
C ALA A 25 10.50 1.39 2.03
N LYS A 26 11.07 0.36 1.38
CA LYS A 26 11.68 -0.82 2.05
C LYS A 26 10.73 -1.58 3.00
N GLY A 27 9.46 -1.23 3.02
CA GLY A 27 8.44 -1.82 3.89
C GLY A 27 7.70 -2.97 3.22
N THR A 28 6.83 -3.64 3.98
CA THR A 28 5.90 -4.64 3.46
C THR A 28 4.47 -4.33 3.92
N ILE A 29 3.54 -4.29 2.98
CA ILE A 29 2.10 -4.28 3.21
C ILE A 29 1.52 -5.57 2.64
N LEU A 30 0.77 -6.31 3.45
CA LEU A 30 0.17 -7.58 3.07
C LEU A 30 -1.33 -7.61 3.38
N GLN A 31 -2.14 -7.85 2.35
CA GLN A 31 -3.52 -8.30 2.53
C GLN A 31 -3.57 -9.83 2.45
N THR A 32 -4.17 -10.46 3.46
CA THR A 32 -4.31 -11.92 3.50
C THR A 32 -5.69 -12.44 3.07
N GLY A 33 -6.74 -11.64 3.25
CA GLY A 33 -8.08 -11.98 2.80
C GLY A 33 -8.33 -11.68 1.32
N THR A 34 -9.44 -12.21 0.80
CA THR A 34 -9.77 -12.22 -0.63
C THR A 34 -10.70 -11.08 -1.07
N GLY A 35 -11.07 -10.18 -0.16
CA GLY A 35 -11.87 -9.01 -0.53
C GLY A 35 -11.07 -8.03 -1.37
N ASP A 36 -11.75 -7.13 -2.07
CA ASP A 36 -11.09 -6.18 -2.98
C ASP A 36 -10.21 -5.18 -2.24
N THR A 37 -9.03 -4.89 -2.77
CA THR A 37 -8.13 -3.89 -2.16
C THR A 37 -8.42 -2.50 -2.70
N ARG A 38 -8.57 -1.52 -1.82
CA ARG A 38 -8.66 -0.09 -2.18
C ARG A 38 -7.59 0.71 -1.45
N ILE A 39 -6.80 1.47 -2.20
CA ILE A 39 -5.84 2.44 -1.67
C ILE A 39 -6.12 3.79 -2.31
N VAL A 40 -6.48 4.79 -1.51
CA VAL A 40 -6.68 6.18 -1.94
C VAL A 40 -5.67 7.05 -1.21
N THR A 41 -4.81 7.73 -1.97
CA THR A 41 -3.76 8.57 -1.41
C THR A 41 -3.39 9.74 -2.31
N GLY A 42 -2.79 10.79 -1.75
CA GLY A 42 -2.16 11.84 -2.54
C GLY A 42 -0.86 11.33 -3.17
N SER A 43 -0.01 10.69 -2.36
CA SER A 43 1.22 10.06 -2.84
C SER A 43 1.39 8.65 -2.30
N LEU A 44 1.96 7.77 -3.14
CA LEU A 44 2.38 6.42 -2.76
C LEU A 44 3.85 6.24 -3.12
N ASP A 45 4.71 6.07 -2.11
CA ASP A 45 6.09 5.62 -2.29
C ASP A 45 6.22 4.16 -1.86
N ASN A 46 6.54 3.29 -2.81
CA ASN A 46 6.85 1.87 -2.62
C ASN A 46 8.28 1.55 -3.09
N THR A 47 9.23 2.48 -2.93
CA THR A 47 10.64 2.28 -3.33
C THR A 47 11.30 1.19 -2.50
N ALA A 48 11.82 0.15 -3.15
CA ALA A 48 12.36 -1.06 -2.53
C ALA A 48 11.38 -1.75 -1.56
N GLY A 49 10.09 -1.41 -1.65
CA GLY A 49 9.03 -1.90 -0.77
C GLY A 49 8.13 -2.91 -1.48
N ARG A 50 7.29 -3.59 -0.71
CA ARG A 50 6.36 -4.61 -1.21
C ARG A 50 4.93 -4.32 -0.77
N ILE A 51 4.01 -4.32 -1.72
CA ILE A 51 2.56 -4.36 -1.46
C ILE A 51 2.03 -5.63 -2.13
N ALA A 52 1.59 -6.59 -1.32
CA ALA A 52 1.06 -7.85 -1.79
C ALA A 52 -0.39 -8.00 -1.32
N VAL A 53 -1.27 -8.34 -2.25
CA VAL A 53 -2.71 -8.49 -1.99
C VAL A 53 -3.20 -9.83 -2.50
N ASN A 54 -4.23 -10.35 -1.84
CA ASN A 54 -4.89 -11.61 -2.22
C ASN A 54 -6.31 -11.35 -2.76
N SER A 55 -6.55 -10.15 -3.29
CA SER A 55 -7.85 -9.70 -3.79
C SER A 55 -8.10 -10.13 -5.23
N ASN A 56 -9.38 -10.15 -5.64
CA ASN A 56 -9.73 -10.26 -7.05
C ASN A 56 -9.44 -8.95 -7.79
N ASP A 57 -9.88 -7.83 -7.19
CA ASP A 57 -9.60 -6.50 -7.71
C ASP A 57 -8.64 -5.72 -6.79
N LEU A 58 -7.75 -4.96 -7.41
CA LEU A 58 -6.86 -4.00 -6.76
C LEU A 58 -7.08 -2.64 -7.40
N ASN A 59 -7.55 -1.67 -6.62
CA ASN A 59 -7.66 -0.28 -7.04
C ASN A 59 -6.71 0.61 -6.24
N ILE A 60 -5.83 1.33 -6.95
CA ILE A 60 -4.93 2.33 -6.37
C ILE A 60 -5.24 3.67 -7.04
N ASP A 61 -5.83 4.57 -6.27
CA ASP A 61 -6.12 5.95 -6.64
C ASP A 61 -5.08 6.84 -5.95
N ALA A 62 -4.02 7.17 -6.69
CA ALA A 62 -2.92 7.99 -6.21
C ALA A 62 -2.64 9.13 -7.18
N ALA A 63 -2.52 10.37 -6.68
CA ALA A 63 -2.13 11.49 -7.53
C ALA A 63 -0.68 11.34 -8.02
N THR A 64 0.18 10.76 -7.18
CA THR A 64 1.53 10.33 -7.57
C THR A 64 1.84 8.93 -7.05
N LEU A 65 2.48 8.13 -7.91
CA LEU A 65 2.90 6.76 -7.60
C LEU A 65 4.36 6.57 -7.96
N ALA A 66 5.18 6.32 -6.94
CA ALA A 66 6.55 5.84 -7.08
C ALA A 66 6.60 4.38 -6.66
N ASN A 67 6.77 3.48 -7.62
CA ASN A 67 7.02 2.06 -7.36
C ASN A 67 8.30 1.66 -8.10
N ARG A 68 9.38 1.45 -7.36
CA ARG A 68 10.73 1.21 -7.90
C ARG A 68 11.42 0.16 -7.03
N ASP A 69 12.24 -0.70 -7.63
CA ASP A 69 13.10 -1.67 -6.93
C ASP A 69 12.37 -2.66 -5.99
N GLY A 70 11.07 -2.89 -6.19
CA GLY A 70 10.20 -3.72 -5.34
C GLY A 70 9.52 -4.87 -6.06
#